data_AF-A0A7V6YXL8-F1
#
_entry.id   AF-A0A7V6YXL8-F1
#
_cell.length_a   1.000
_cell.length_b   1.000
_cell.length_c   1.000
_cell.angle_alpha   90.00
_cell.angle_beta   90.00
_cell.angle_gamma   90.00
#
_symmetry.space_group_name_H-M   'P 1'
#
loop_
_entity.id
_entity.type
_entity.pdbx_description
1 polymer ?
#
loop_
_entity_poly.entity_id
_entity_poly.type
_entity_poly.pdbx_seq_one_letter_code
_entity_poly.pdbx_strand_id
1 'polypeptide(L)'
;MDVGYTVLVIPRNQIAKIVKDTPPPAEAATTAAAKSVASREADVVKGFYSTPAGPGTVSNVRDLVKQIGEAVVQVRTPGGLGSGFIINEEGFLITNFHVIEGETQISVEVYLQRGDQLERVTYKQVRIVALNKFKDLALLKIDDKDAPKFKYVVLGSSDDLSVGERVFAVGSPLGLERTVTEGILSTKTRQLQGELYLQTTAQINPGNSGGPLFNLAGEVIGITNMKVTSGEGLGFAIPIEAAKYFLDHRDAYAYSNDNPSNPYRYLEPPSQARQRQEQQAIE
;
A
#
# COMPACT_ATOMS: atom_id res chain seq x y z
N MET A 1 5.25 -36.66 29.81
CA MET A 1 5.24 -35.20 29.66
C MET A 1 3.80 -34.79 29.39
N ASP A 2 3.21 -34.12 30.35
CA ASP A 2 1.83 -33.62 30.32
C ASP A 2 1.85 -32.20 29.72
N VAL A 3 1.08 -31.97 28.65
CA VAL A 3 1.11 -30.71 27.88
C VAL A 3 -0.12 -29.91 28.30
N GLY A 4 0.03 -29.16 29.38
CA GLY A 4 -1.06 -28.53 30.13
C GLY A 4 -1.92 -27.53 29.34
N TYR A 5 -3.03 -28.02 28.78
CA TYR A 5 -4.17 -27.19 28.41
C TYR A 5 -5.45 -27.81 28.95
N THR A 6 -6.10 -27.12 29.89
CA THR A 6 -7.44 -27.45 30.35
C THR A 6 -8.45 -26.86 29.36
N VAL A 7 -9.00 -27.71 28.50
CA VAL A 7 -10.22 -27.36 27.75
C VAL A 7 -11.33 -27.21 28.78
N LEU A 8 -11.97 -26.04 28.84
CA LEU A 8 -13.07 -25.77 29.76
C LEU A 8 -14.24 -26.71 29.44
N VAL A 9 -14.36 -27.82 30.19
CA VAL A 9 -15.49 -28.75 30.06
C VAL A 9 -16.63 -28.22 30.91
N ILE A 10 -17.63 -27.59 30.29
CA ILE A 10 -18.86 -27.19 30.98
C ILE A 10 -19.77 -28.41 31.09
N PRO A 11 -20.09 -28.91 32.30
CA PRO A 11 -21.02 -30.01 32.49
C PRO A 11 -22.41 -29.62 31.97
N ARG A 12 -23.03 -30.47 31.15
CA ARG A 12 -24.33 -30.14 30.50
C ARG A 12 -25.47 -29.86 31.49
N ASN A 13 -25.37 -30.37 32.72
CA ASN A 13 -26.33 -30.12 33.80
C ASN A 13 -26.18 -28.74 34.47
N GLN A 14 -25.15 -27.96 34.11
CA GLN A 14 -24.90 -26.61 34.63
C GLN A 14 -25.23 -25.51 33.60
N ILE A 15 -25.78 -25.86 32.44
CA ILE A 15 -26.13 -24.90 31.39
C ILE A 15 -27.56 -24.41 31.60
N ALA A 16 -27.71 -23.15 32.01
CA ALA A 16 -29.03 -22.54 32.29
C ALA A 16 -29.83 -22.20 31.02
N LYS A 17 -29.16 -21.80 29.92
CA LYS A 17 -29.81 -21.45 28.64
C LYS A 17 -28.80 -21.45 27.50
N ILE A 18 -29.21 -21.95 26.33
CA ILE A 18 -28.44 -21.87 25.09
C ILE A 18 -29.24 -21.00 24.13
N VAL A 19 -28.65 -19.93 23.60
CA VAL A 19 -29.29 -19.03 22.63
C VAL A 19 -28.61 -19.24 21.27
N LYS A 20 -29.41 -19.56 20.25
CA LYS A 20 -28.96 -19.61 18.86
C LYS A 20 -29.36 -18.30 18.18
N ASP A 21 -28.38 -17.52 17.72
CA ASP A 21 -28.66 -16.41 16.82
C ASP A 21 -29.09 -16.98 15.47
N THR A 22 -30.33 -16.74 15.09
CA THR A 22 -30.87 -17.06 13.77
C THR A 22 -31.24 -15.74 13.11
N PRO A 23 -30.65 -15.37 11.96
CA PRO A 23 -31.08 -14.18 11.23
C PRO A 23 -32.47 -14.41 10.60
N PRO A 24 -33.31 -13.36 10.48
CA PRO A 24 -34.68 -13.50 9.98
C PRO A 24 -34.70 -13.79 8.47
N PRO A 25 -35.75 -14.47 7.96
CA PRO A 25 -35.86 -14.81 6.55
C PRO A 25 -36.30 -13.61 5.70
N ALA A 26 -35.75 -13.52 4.49
CA ALA A 26 -36.09 -12.53 3.48
C ALA A 26 -37.48 -12.80 2.89
N GLU A 27 -38.39 -11.83 3.02
CA GLU A 27 -39.62 -11.76 2.23
C GLU A 27 -39.39 -10.91 0.97
N ALA A 28 -39.83 -11.49 -0.15
CA ALA A 28 -39.86 -10.85 -1.45
C ALA A 28 -41.00 -9.82 -1.53
N ALA A 29 -40.68 -8.61 -1.99
CA ALA A 29 -41.66 -7.69 -2.54
C ALA A 29 -41.18 -7.21 -3.92
N THR A 30 -42.07 -7.38 -4.88
CA THR A 30 -41.87 -7.31 -6.31
C THR A 30 -41.99 -5.88 -6.84
N THR A 31 -41.27 -5.64 -7.95
CA THR A 31 -41.60 -4.79 -9.10
C THR A 31 -41.56 -3.25 -9.01
N ALA A 32 -40.83 -2.72 -10.01
CA ALA A 32 -41.10 -1.52 -10.81
C ALA A 32 -40.70 -0.15 -10.25
N ALA A 33 -39.42 0.20 -10.50
CA ALA A 33 -39.05 1.53 -10.96
C ALA A 33 -37.74 1.44 -11.78
N ALA A 34 -37.88 1.17 -13.08
CA ALA A 34 -36.80 1.38 -14.02
C ALA A 34 -36.65 2.88 -14.29
N LYS A 35 -35.37 3.33 -14.27
CA LYS A 35 -34.80 4.63 -14.70
C LYS A 35 -34.46 5.62 -13.58
N SER A 36 -33.22 5.56 -13.10
CA SER A 36 -32.33 6.72 -13.02
C SER A 36 -30.87 6.31 -12.73
N VAL A 37 -30.01 6.48 -13.73
CA VAL A 37 -28.65 7.05 -13.70
C VAL A 37 -27.81 6.89 -12.41
N ALA A 38 -26.69 6.17 -12.54
CA ALA A 38 -25.39 6.31 -11.84
C ALA A 38 -25.33 6.30 -10.30
N SER A 39 -24.71 5.25 -9.75
CA SER A 39 -24.04 5.25 -8.44
C SER A 39 -22.97 4.14 -8.48
N ARG A 40 -21.68 4.44 -8.72
CA ARG A 40 -20.67 4.61 -7.65
C ARG A 40 -21.07 3.87 -6.37
N GLU A 41 -20.81 2.56 -6.32
CA GLU A 41 -20.62 1.88 -5.04
C GLU A 41 -19.41 2.54 -4.38
N ALA A 42 -19.68 3.38 -3.38
CA ALA A 42 -18.68 4.18 -2.72
C ALA A 42 -17.94 3.33 -1.69
N ASP A 43 -16.72 2.93 -2.02
CA ASP A 43 -15.56 2.91 -1.14
C ASP A 43 -15.83 3.38 0.31
N VAL A 44 -15.60 2.48 1.28
CA VAL A 44 -15.66 2.83 2.70
C VAL A 44 -14.36 3.53 3.07
N VAL A 45 -14.42 4.84 3.29
CA VAL A 45 -13.28 5.64 3.77
C VAL A 45 -13.07 5.39 5.25
N LYS A 46 -12.10 4.53 5.61
CA LYS A 46 -11.68 4.33 6.99
C LYS A 46 -10.62 5.38 7.34
N GLY A 47 -11.03 6.62 7.60
CA GLY A 47 -10.24 7.74 8.15
C GLY A 47 -9.01 8.21 7.36
N PHE A 48 -8.11 7.31 6.99
CA PHE A 48 -6.81 7.58 6.35
C PHE A 48 -6.67 6.92 4.97
N TYR A 49 -7.34 5.80 4.74
CA TYR A 49 -7.35 5.07 3.46
C TYR A 49 -8.74 4.50 3.15
N SER A 50 -8.97 4.15 1.90
CA SER A 50 -10.22 3.54 1.43
C SER A 50 -10.15 2.01 1.43
N THR A 51 -11.25 1.36 1.82
CA THR A 51 -11.46 -0.09 1.71
C THR A 51 -12.72 -0.39 0.91
N PRO A 52 -12.81 -1.53 0.21
CA PRO A 52 -13.98 -1.84 -0.59
C PRO A 52 -15.22 -1.98 0.29
N ALA A 53 -16.37 -1.48 -0.20
CA ALA A 53 -17.66 -1.54 0.50
C ALA A 53 -18.38 -2.89 0.36
N GLY A 54 -17.86 -3.78 -0.47
CA GLY A 54 -18.45 -5.07 -0.81
C GLY A 54 -17.56 -5.82 -1.81
N PRO A 55 -17.99 -7.01 -2.28
CA PRO A 55 -17.24 -7.76 -3.28
C PRO A 55 -17.13 -6.95 -4.57
N GLY A 56 -15.91 -6.58 -4.95
CA GLY A 56 -15.66 -5.72 -6.10
C GLY A 56 -16.06 -6.36 -7.44
N THR A 57 -16.46 -5.51 -8.40
CA THR A 57 -16.81 -5.95 -9.74
C THR A 57 -15.55 -6.28 -10.55
N VAL A 58 -15.40 -7.55 -10.91
CA VAL A 58 -14.29 -8.01 -11.76
C VAL A 58 -14.32 -7.30 -13.11
N SER A 59 -13.23 -6.59 -13.41
CA SER A 59 -13.04 -5.81 -14.63
C SER A 59 -11.82 -6.29 -15.41
N ASN A 60 -11.69 -5.85 -16.66
CA ASN A 60 -10.50 -6.15 -17.44
C ASN A 60 -9.33 -5.23 -17.03
N VAL A 61 -8.10 -5.73 -17.18
CA VAL A 61 -6.88 -5.02 -16.77
C VAL A 61 -6.73 -3.69 -17.50
N ARG A 62 -7.11 -3.60 -18.78
CA ARG A 62 -6.99 -2.38 -19.58
C ARG A 62 -7.81 -1.24 -18.99
N ASP A 63 -9.05 -1.50 -18.60
CA ASP A 63 -9.96 -0.50 -18.06
C ASP A 63 -9.56 -0.12 -16.63
N LEU A 64 -9.13 -1.09 -15.83
CA LEU A 64 -8.56 -0.83 -14.51
C LEU A 64 -7.34 0.08 -14.59
N VAL A 65 -6.38 -0.20 -15.48
CA VAL A 65 -5.19 0.63 -15.68
C VAL A 65 -5.55 2.05 -16.10
N LYS A 66 -6.57 2.24 -16.94
CA LYS A 66 -7.05 3.59 -17.29
C LYS A 66 -7.66 4.32 -16.10
N GLN A 67 -8.37 3.61 -15.23
CA GLN A 67 -9.05 4.17 -14.07
C GLN A 67 -8.08 4.52 -12.94
N ILE A 68 -7.19 3.59 -12.57
CA ILE A 68 -6.35 3.68 -11.37
C ILE A 68 -4.87 4.00 -11.68
N GLY A 69 -4.47 3.99 -12.95
CA GLY A 69 -3.07 4.23 -13.34
C GLY A 69 -2.54 5.62 -13.01
N GLU A 70 -3.40 6.62 -12.80
CA GLU A 70 -3.00 7.94 -12.32
C GLU A 70 -2.68 7.98 -10.82
N ALA A 71 -3.19 7.01 -10.05
CA ALA A 71 -2.89 6.90 -8.62
C ALA A 71 -1.54 6.19 -8.37
N VAL A 72 -0.98 5.53 -9.39
CA VAL A 72 0.34 4.92 -9.34
C VAL A 72 1.39 5.96 -9.73
N VAL A 73 2.40 6.12 -8.88
CA VAL A 73 3.40 7.17 -8.99
C VAL A 73 4.80 6.61 -9.11
N GLN A 74 5.71 7.37 -9.71
CA GLN A 74 7.12 7.06 -9.67
C GLN A 74 7.79 7.85 -8.55
N VAL A 75 8.52 7.14 -7.68
CA VAL A 75 9.30 7.75 -6.59
C VAL A 75 10.74 7.85 -7.05
N ARG A 76 11.34 9.04 -6.95
CA ARG A 76 12.71 9.33 -7.38
C ARG A 76 13.52 9.89 -6.23
N THR A 77 14.73 9.36 -6.08
CA THR A 77 15.75 9.81 -5.14
C THR A 77 17.09 10.00 -5.89
N PRO A 78 18.06 10.71 -5.30
CA PRO A 78 19.41 10.79 -5.87
C PRO A 78 20.05 9.42 -6.13
N GLY A 79 19.83 8.45 -5.23
CA GLY A 79 20.38 7.09 -5.32
C GLY A 79 19.58 6.11 -6.20
N GLY A 80 18.33 6.42 -6.58
CA GLY A 80 17.53 5.44 -7.34
C GLY A 80 16.11 5.88 -7.71
N LEU A 81 15.36 4.91 -8.24
CA LEU A 81 13.95 5.06 -8.60
C LEU A 81 13.15 3.84 -8.17
N GLY A 82 11.90 4.07 -7.81
CA GLY A 82 10.92 3.04 -7.50
C GLY A 82 9.51 3.48 -7.90
N SER A 83 8.53 2.69 -7.49
CA SER A 83 7.11 3.00 -7.65
C SER A 83 6.46 3.25 -6.29
N GLY A 84 5.29 3.85 -6.33
CA GLY A 84 4.42 4.03 -5.17
C GLY A 84 2.98 4.18 -5.62
N PHE A 85 2.07 4.33 -4.67
CA PHE A 85 0.67 4.60 -4.98
C PHE A 85 0.02 5.49 -3.93
N ILE A 86 -0.88 6.36 -4.40
CA ILE A 86 -1.59 7.33 -3.58
C ILE A 86 -2.79 6.64 -2.90
N ILE A 87 -2.95 6.87 -1.60
CA ILE A 87 -3.97 6.20 -0.76
C ILE A 87 -5.14 7.12 -0.36
N ASN A 88 -5.02 8.43 -0.58
CA ASN A 88 -6.11 9.38 -0.35
C ASN A 88 -6.00 10.66 -1.20
N GLU A 89 -7.05 11.48 -1.21
CA GLU A 89 -7.12 12.72 -1.99
C GLU A 89 -6.08 13.78 -1.58
N GLU A 90 -5.58 13.70 -0.34
CA GLU A 90 -4.61 14.65 0.23
C GLU A 90 -3.18 14.41 -0.28
N GLY A 91 -2.93 13.29 -0.98
CA GLY A 91 -1.62 12.99 -1.55
C GLY A 91 -0.69 12.22 -0.60
N PHE A 92 -1.25 11.48 0.36
CA PHE A 92 -0.49 10.45 1.06
C PHE A 92 -0.27 9.27 0.13
N LEU A 93 0.93 8.70 0.15
CA LEU A 93 1.30 7.59 -0.71
C LEU A 93 2.21 6.59 0.01
N ILE A 94 2.13 5.35 -0.44
CA ILE A 94 2.95 4.24 0.05
C ILE A 94 4.02 3.89 -0.99
N THR A 95 5.21 3.57 -0.49
CA THR A 95 6.31 2.98 -1.27
C THR A 95 7.12 2.05 -0.35
N ASN A 96 8.18 1.41 -0.89
CA ASN A 96 9.09 0.63 -0.07
C ASN A 96 10.13 1.52 0.64
N PHE A 97 10.58 1.09 1.81
CA PHE A 97 11.61 1.80 2.57
C PHE A 97 12.93 1.82 1.81
N HIS A 98 13.35 0.70 1.21
CA HIS A 98 14.63 0.62 0.48
C HIS A 98 14.70 1.57 -0.74
N VAL A 99 13.56 2.01 -1.28
CA VAL A 99 13.51 2.98 -2.40
C VAL A 99 14.00 4.36 -1.97
N ILE A 100 13.83 4.69 -0.69
CA ILE A 100 14.16 5.99 -0.10
C ILE A 100 15.21 5.89 1.02
N GLU A 101 15.84 4.73 1.19
CA GLU A 101 16.76 4.48 2.30
C GLU A 101 17.96 5.43 2.23
N GLY A 102 18.20 6.18 3.31
CA GLY A 102 19.28 7.16 3.39
C GLY A 102 19.03 8.48 2.66
N GLU A 103 17.93 8.62 1.94
CA GLU A 103 17.64 9.76 1.08
C GLU A 103 16.62 10.70 1.73
N THR A 104 16.95 12.00 1.80
CA THR A 104 16.04 13.04 2.31
C THR A 104 15.42 13.87 1.19
N GLN A 105 16.02 13.85 -0.01
CA GLN A 105 15.51 14.53 -1.19
C GLN A 105 14.70 13.54 -2.02
N ILE A 106 13.38 13.59 -1.86
CA ILE A 106 12.45 12.72 -2.58
C ILE A 106 11.63 13.58 -3.54
N SER A 107 11.49 13.11 -4.77
CA SER A 107 10.53 13.66 -5.73
C SER A 107 9.57 12.58 -6.19
N VAL A 108 8.33 12.96 -6.45
CA VAL A 108 7.27 12.06 -6.89
C VAL A 108 6.75 12.54 -8.23
N GLU A 109 6.75 11.65 -9.22
CA GLU A 109 6.20 11.92 -10.55
C GLU A 109 4.84 11.25 -10.67
N VAL A 110 3.82 12.05 -10.95
CA VAL A 110 2.45 11.60 -11.22
C VAL A 110 2.19 11.72 -12.72
N TYR A 111 1.67 10.65 -13.31
CA TYR A 111 1.30 10.62 -14.71
C TYR A 111 -0.19 10.85 -14.84
N LEU A 112 -0.59 11.95 -15.46
CA LEU A 112 -1.98 12.34 -15.69
C LEU A 112 -2.39 12.01 -17.12
N GLN A 113 -3.55 11.40 -17.31
CA GLN A 113 -4.08 11.14 -18.65
C GLN A 113 -4.83 12.38 -19.14
N ARG A 114 -4.29 13.09 -20.15
CA ARG A 114 -4.96 14.20 -20.82
C ARG A 114 -5.22 13.84 -22.28
N GLY A 115 -6.44 13.40 -22.56
CA GLY A 115 -6.80 12.86 -23.88
C GLY A 115 -5.96 11.62 -24.19
N ASP A 116 -5.32 11.60 -25.36
CA ASP A 116 -4.44 10.51 -25.78
C ASP A 116 -2.99 10.67 -25.30
N GLN A 117 -2.65 11.75 -24.58
CA GLN A 117 -1.30 11.99 -24.09
C GLN A 117 -1.19 11.77 -22.58
N LEU A 118 -0.01 11.30 -22.19
CA LEU A 118 0.41 11.19 -20.80
C LEU A 118 1.22 12.43 -20.42
N GLU A 119 0.68 13.24 -19.52
CA GLU A 119 1.38 14.39 -18.97
C GLU A 119 2.03 13.99 -17.65
N ARG A 120 3.32 14.26 -17.52
CA ARG A 120 4.09 13.98 -16.30
C ARG A 120 4.21 15.25 -15.47
N VAL A 121 3.75 15.18 -14.22
CA VAL A 121 3.88 16.25 -13.23
C VAL A 121 4.82 15.80 -12.12
N THR A 122 5.89 16.55 -11.89
CA THR A 122 6.89 16.25 -10.86
C THR A 122 6.68 17.12 -9.63
N TYR A 123 6.42 16.49 -8.50
CA TYR A 123 6.33 17.13 -7.19
C TYR A 123 7.65 16.98 -6.44
N LYS A 124 8.25 18.10 -6.04
CA LYS A 124 9.54 18.13 -5.33
C LYS A 124 9.39 18.32 -3.82
N GLN A 125 8.23 18.80 -3.38
CA GLN A 125 7.91 18.96 -1.96
C GLN A 125 7.24 17.69 -1.45
N VAL A 126 8.07 16.70 -1.09
CA VAL A 126 7.63 15.41 -0.55
C VAL A 126 8.29 15.20 0.79
N ARG A 127 7.49 14.97 1.83
CA ARG A 127 8.00 14.66 3.16
C ARG A 127 7.78 13.20 3.52
N ILE A 128 8.69 12.68 4.33
CA ILE A 128 8.55 11.38 4.96
C ILE A 128 7.65 11.54 6.19
N VAL A 129 6.59 10.74 6.27
CA VAL A 129 5.64 10.76 7.39
C VAL A 129 5.94 9.65 8.38
N ALA A 130 6.16 8.43 7.89
CA ALA A 130 6.45 7.27 8.72
C ALA A 130 7.32 6.26 7.97
N LEU A 131 8.16 5.51 8.69
CA LEU A 131 9.07 4.50 8.14
C LEU A 131 8.99 3.22 8.96
N ASN A 132 8.95 2.07 8.28
CA ASN A 132 9.12 0.77 8.90
C ASN A 132 10.15 -0.05 8.11
N LYS A 133 11.39 -0.06 8.59
CA LYS A 133 12.50 -0.80 7.98
C LYS A 133 12.26 -2.31 7.97
N PHE A 134 11.65 -2.86 9.00
CA PHE A 134 11.46 -4.32 9.13
C PHE A 134 10.43 -4.87 8.14
N LYS A 135 9.39 -4.09 7.84
CA LYS A 135 8.37 -4.43 6.84
C LYS A 135 8.67 -3.85 5.46
N ASP A 136 9.76 -3.11 5.33
CA ASP A 136 10.16 -2.40 4.12
C ASP A 136 9.05 -1.47 3.58
N LEU A 137 8.46 -0.66 4.47
CA LEU A 137 7.36 0.26 4.15
C LEU A 137 7.73 1.71 4.48
N ALA A 138 7.31 2.63 3.61
CA ALA A 138 7.40 4.06 3.84
C ALA A 138 6.08 4.74 3.48
N LEU A 139 5.65 5.67 4.34
CA LEU A 139 4.54 6.57 4.11
C LEU A 139 5.09 7.95 3.79
N LEU A 140 4.77 8.45 2.60
CA LEU A 140 5.16 9.77 2.13
C LEU A 140 3.95 10.66 1.95
N LYS A 141 4.18 11.98 1.94
CA LYS A 141 3.15 12.99 1.69
C LYS A 141 3.67 14.01 0.69
N ILE A 142 2.90 14.23 -0.37
CA ILE A 142 3.11 15.35 -1.30
C ILE A 142 2.52 16.61 -0.67
N ASP A 143 3.37 17.59 -0.35
CA ASP A 143 2.99 18.88 0.28
C ASP A 143 3.27 20.07 -0.65
N ASP A 144 2.98 19.89 -1.94
CA ASP A 144 3.03 20.98 -2.90
C ASP A 144 1.80 21.89 -2.74
N LYS A 145 1.99 23.21 -2.71
CA LYS A 145 0.92 24.18 -2.43
C LYS A 145 -0.15 24.21 -3.52
N ASP A 146 0.26 23.90 -4.74
CA ASP A 146 -0.59 23.90 -5.93
C ASP A 146 -1.04 22.49 -6.32
N ALA A 147 -0.87 21.51 -5.42
CA ALA A 147 -1.28 20.13 -5.67
C ALA A 147 -2.81 20.03 -5.81
N PRO A 148 -3.32 19.41 -6.91
CA PRO A 148 -4.73 19.12 -7.04
C PRO A 148 -5.14 17.99 -6.07
N LYS A 149 -6.45 17.73 -5.96
CA LYS A 149 -6.91 16.48 -5.37
C LYS A 149 -6.42 15.30 -6.19
N PHE A 150 -5.78 14.34 -5.54
CA PHE A 150 -5.22 13.19 -6.21
C PHE A 150 -6.25 12.07 -6.38
N LYS A 151 -6.14 11.33 -7.48
CA LYS A 151 -6.76 10.00 -7.56
C LYS A 151 -5.98 9.05 -6.65
N TYR A 152 -6.71 8.17 -5.98
CA TYR A 152 -6.15 7.22 -5.03
C TYR A 152 -6.67 5.81 -5.31
N VAL A 153 -5.99 4.83 -4.73
CA VAL A 153 -6.36 3.42 -4.83
C VAL A 153 -7.11 2.94 -3.59
N VAL A 154 -7.86 1.85 -3.75
CA VAL A 154 -8.59 1.18 -2.68
C VAL A 154 -7.74 0.03 -2.15
N LEU A 155 -7.64 -0.10 -0.82
CA LEU A 155 -6.92 -1.20 -0.20
C LEU A 155 -7.87 -2.38 0.02
N GLY A 156 -7.67 -3.44 -0.78
CA GLY A 156 -8.41 -4.69 -0.70
C GLY A 156 -7.92 -5.55 0.45
N SER A 157 -8.10 -6.87 0.34
CA SER A 157 -7.71 -7.85 1.35
C SER A 157 -6.90 -8.96 0.68
N SER A 158 -5.69 -9.25 1.17
CA SER A 158 -4.93 -10.40 0.70
C SER A 158 -5.36 -11.70 1.37
N ASP A 159 -6.06 -11.61 2.52
CA ASP A 159 -6.65 -12.77 3.18
C ASP A 159 -7.73 -13.42 2.30
N ASP A 160 -8.53 -12.59 1.63
CA ASP A 160 -9.63 -13.01 0.74
C ASP A 160 -9.13 -13.56 -0.61
N LEU A 161 -7.87 -13.29 -0.98
CA LEU A 161 -7.30 -13.68 -2.26
C LEU A 161 -6.99 -15.18 -2.31
N SER A 162 -7.47 -15.92 -3.30
CA SER A 162 -7.16 -17.35 -3.45
C SER A 162 -5.94 -17.61 -4.33
N VAL A 163 -5.23 -18.71 -4.06
CA VAL A 163 -4.16 -19.17 -4.96
C VAL A 163 -4.75 -19.50 -6.33
N GLY A 164 -4.10 -19.01 -7.38
CA GLY A 164 -4.57 -19.10 -8.77
C GLY A 164 -5.37 -17.89 -9.24
N GLU A 165 -5.75 -16.96 -8.35
CA GLU A 165 -6.42 -15.73 -8.77
C GLU A 165 -5.51 -14.83 -9.59
N ARG A 166 -6.10 -14.17 -10.59
CA ARG A 166 -5.39 -13.23 -11.46
C ARG A 166 -5.07 -11.95 -10.71
N VAL A 167 -3.83 -11.52 -10.86
CA VAL A 167 -3.31 -10.28 -10.28
C VAL A 167 -2.51 -9.53 -11.33
N PHE A 168 -2.43 -8.22 -11.20
CA PHE A 168 -1.57 -7.41 -12.05
C PHE A 168 -0.82 -6.36 -11.23
N ALA A 169 0.42 -6.10 -11.61
CA ALA A 169 1.23 -5.03 -11.05
C ALA A 169 1.27 -3.87 -12.04
N VAL A 170 1.29 -2.66 -11.49
CA VAL A 170 1.51 -1.44 -12.26
C VAL A 170 2.68 -0.70 -11.61
N GLY A 171 3.67 -0.33 -12.42
CA GLY A 171 4.82 0.42 -11.96
C GLY A 171 5.50 1.17 -13.10
N SER A 172 6.62 1.82 -12.81
CA SER A 172 7.43 2.54 -13.80
C SER A 172 8.88 2.04 -13.80
N PRO A 173 9.13 0.80 -14.27
CA PRO A 173 10.46 0.21 -14.32
C PRO A 173 11.36 0.97 -15.30
N LEU A 174 12.59 1.30 -14.86
CA LEU A 174 13.63 1.94 -15.68
C LEU A 174 13.23 3.28 -16.34
N GLY A 175 12.20 3.97 -15.84
CA GLY A 175 11.66 5.17 -16.48
C GLY A 175 10.78 4.91 -17.70
N LEU A 176 10.47 3.63 -18.01
CA LEU A 176 9.42 3.25 -18.94
C LEU A 176 8.08 3.46 -18.23
N GLU A 177 7.32 4.43 -18.71
CA GLU A 177 6.09 4.91 -18.09
C GLU A 177 5.03 3.80 -18.04
N ARG A 178 4.42 3.58 -16.86
CA ARG A 178 3.23 2.72 -16.67
C ARG A 178 3.36 1.32 -17.27
N THR A 179 4.40 0.59 -16.90
CA THR A 179 4.50 -0.84 -17.22
C THR A 179 3.46 -1.62 -16.42
N VAL A 180 2.68 -2.41 -17.14
CA VAL A 180 1.68 -3.31 -16.58
C VAL A 180 2.16 -4.73 -16.79
N THR A 181 2.21 -5.51 -15.71
CA THR A 181 2.51 -6.93 -15.78
C THR A 181 1.39 -7.72 -15.13
N GLU A 182 0.94 -8.80 -15.79
CA GLU A 182 -0.13 -9.64 -15.30
C GLU A 182 0.39 -11.04 -14.95
N GLY A 183 -0.21 -11.67 -13.96
CA GLY A 183 0.05 -13.05 -13.58
C GLY A 183 -1.02 -13.58 -12.65
N ILE A 184 -0.64 -14.55 -11.82
CA ILE A 184 -1.51 -15.15 -10.81
C ILE A 184 -0.83 -15.12 -9.44
N LEU A 185 -1.64 -15.11 -8.38
CA LEU A 185 -1.15 -15.42 -7.04
C LEU A 185 -0.74 -16.89 -6.99
N SER A 186 0.54 -17.14 -6.73
CA SER A 186 1.10 -18.49 -6.61
C SER A 186 1.02 -19.05 -5.19
N THR A 187 1.28 -18.20 -4.18
CA THR A 187 1.12 -18.57 -2.76
C THR A 187 0.97 -17.33 -1.89
N LYS A 188 0.29 -17.46 -0.75
CA LYS A 188 0.10 -16.40 0.25
C LYS A 188 1.11 -16.42 1.39
N THR A 189 1.77 -17.56 1.60
CA THR A 189 2.48 -17.85 2.86
C THR A 189 3.96 -18.13 2.62
N ARG A 190 4.58 -17.46 1.64
CA ARG A 190 6.02 -17.65 1.45
C ARG A 190 6.76 -16.93 2.57
N GLN A 191 7.39 -17.70 3.45
CA GLN A 191 8.26 -17.16 4.49
C GLN A 191 9.64 -16.84 3.92
N LEU A 192 10.07 -15.58 4.06
CA LEU A 192 11.40 -15.11 3.73
C LEU A 192 11.91 -14.27 4.90
N GLN A 193 13.05 -14.66 5.48
CA GLN A 193 13.68 -13.95 6.59
C GLN A 193 12.75 -13.67 7.79
N GLY A 194 11.81 -14.60 8.06
CA GLY A 194 10.85 -14.47 9.15
C GLY A 194 9.58 -13.70 8.81
N GLU A 195 9.48 -13.15 7.58
CA GLU A 195 8.34 -12.38 7.09
C GLU A 195 7.54 -13.16 6.04
N LEU A 196 6.23 -12.90 5.97
CA LEU A 196 5.33 -13.53 5.00
C LEU A 196 5.15 -12.63 3.77
N TYR A 197 5.33 -13.23 2.60
CA TYR A 197 5.16 -12.58 1.31
C TYR A 197 4.13 -13.30 0.44
N LEU A 198 3.42 -12.51 -0.37
CA LEU A 198 2.65 -12.99 -1.51
C LEU A 198 3.62 -13.30 -2.65
N GLN A 199 3.53 -14.51 -3.20
CA GLN A 199 4.28 -14.89 -4.40
C GLN A 199 3.37 -14.75 -5.61
N THR A 200 3.85 -14.10 -6.67
CA THR A 200 3.13 -13.91 -7.93
C THR A 200 3.99 -14.30 -9.13
N THR A 201 3.33 -14.75 -10.20
CA THR A 201 3.96 -14.95 -11.51
C THR A 201 4.02 -13.67 -12.33
N ALA A 202 3.34 -12.60 -11.89
CA ALA A 202 3.44 -11.29 -12.53
C ALA A 202 4.90 -10.83 -12.53
N GLN A 203 5.38 -10.36 -13.68
CA GLN A 203 6.78 -9.98 -13.80
C GLN A 203 7.08 -8.76 -12.93
N ILE A 204 7.95 -8.94 -11.93
CA ILE A 204 8.46 -7.88 -11.07
C ILE A 204 9.91 -7.61 -11.45
N ASN A 205 10.20 -6.37 -11.87
CA ASN A 205 11.52 -5.91 -12.28
C ASN A 205 11.92 -4.68 -11.44
N PRO A 206 13.21 -4.31 -11.41
CA PRO A 206 13.66 -3.07 -10.79
C PRO A 206 12.83 -1.87 -11.27
N GLY A 207 12.32 -1.10 -10.31
CA GLY A 207 11.46 0.05 -10.53
C GLY A 207 9.95 -0.23 -10.40
N ASN A 208 9.51 -1.50 -10.32
CA ASN A 208 8.17 -1.82 -9.81
C ASN A 208 8.13 -1.77 -8.28
N SER A 209 9.26 -1.99 -7.59
CA SER A 209 9.37 -1.97 -6.12
C SER A 209 8.69 -0.74 -5.51
N GLY A 210 7.83 -0.97 -4.53
CA GLY A 210 6.97 0.00 -3.88
C GLY A 210 5.61 0.22 -4.57
N GLY A 211 5.44 -0.29 -5.79
CA GLY A 211 4.18 -0.22 -6.54
C GLY A 211 3.10 -1.20 -6.05
N PRO A 212 1.85 -0.97 -6.44
CA PRO A 212 0.73 -1.82 -6.06
C PRO A 212 0.62 -3.09 -6.89
N LEU A 213 0.26 -4.19 -6.21
CA LEU A 213 -0.24 -5.43 -6.80
C LEU A 213 -1.76 -5.47 -6.62
N PHE A 214 -2.50 -5.50 -7.72
CA PHE A 214 -3.96 -5.41 -7.76
C PHE A 214 -4.62 -6.76 -8.04
N ASN A 215 -5.83 -6.94 -7.48
CA ASN A 215 -6.78 -7.94 -7.96
C ASN A 215 -7.59 -7.39 -9.16
N LEU A 216 -8.42 -8.22 -9.79
CA LEU A 216 -9.27 -7.80 -10.91
C LEU A 216 -10.47 -6.91 -10.52
N ALA A 217 -10.65 -6.60 -9.23
CA ALA A 217 -11.57 -5.57 -8.77
C ALA A 217 -10.92 -4.17 -8.72
N GLY A 218 -9.61 -4.07 -9.00
CA GLY A 218 -8.87 -2.81 -8.91
C GLY A 218 -8.43 -2.44 -7.49
N GLU A 219 -8.48 -3.40 -6.57
CA GLU A 219 -8.09 -3.22 -5.18
C GLU A 219 -6.64 -3.67 -4.98
N VAL A 220 -5.88 -2.92 -4.18
CA VAL A 220 -4.50 -3.30 -3.84
C VAL A 220 -4.54 -4.46 -2.86
N ILE A 221 -3.96 -5.59 -3.25
CA ILE A 221 -3.81 -6.80 -2.42
C ILE A 221 -2.37 -6.98 -1.92
N GLY A 222 -1.41 -6.23 -2.45
CA GLY A 222 -0.04 -6.21 -1.94
C GLY A 222 0.81 -5.10 -2.52
N ILE A 223 2.04 -5.00 -2.02
CA ILE A 223 3.04 -4.00 -2.43
C ILE A 223 4.23 -4.75 -3.00
N THR A 224 4.51 -4.58 -4.30
CA THR A 224 5.61 -5.29 -4.96
C THR A 224 6.93 -4.89 -4.34
N ASN A 225 7.77 -5.86 -3.97
CA ASN A 225 9.02 -5.61 -3.24
C ASN A 225 10.24 -6.03 -4.07
N MET A 226 10.45 -7.34 -4.23
CA MET A 226 11.67 -7.88 -4.84
C MET A 226 11.37 -9.06 -5.77
N LYS A 227 12.30 -9.31 -6.68
CA LYS A 227 12.41 -10.56 -7.44
C LYS A 227 13.59 -11.34 -6.90
N VAL A 228 13.44 -12.65 -6.75
CA VAL A 228 14.59 -13.53 -6.51
C VAL A 228 15.42 -13.59 -7.79
N THR A 229 16.64 -13.08 -7.76
CA THR A 229 17.53 -12.94 -8.93
C THR A 229 17.86 -14.28 -9.61
N SER A 230 17.69 -15.39 -8.90
CA SER A 230 18.01 -16.75 -9.35
C SER A 230 16.81 -17.55 -9.90
N GLY A 231 15.62 -16.95 -10.05
CA GLY A 231 14.46 -17.64 -10.62
C GLY A 231 13.56 -16.73 -11.46
N GLU A 232 13.23 -17.17 -12.68
CA GLU A 232 12.22 -16.52 -13.51
C GLU A 232 10.80 -16.79 -12.94
N GLY A 233 9.91 -15.80 -13.03
CA GLY A 233 8.54 -15.94 -12.55
C GLY A 233 8.35 -15.97 -11.03
N LEU A 234 9.38 -15.63 -10.24
CA LEU A 234 9.31 -15.51 -8.77
C LEU A 234 9.25 -14.04 -8.34
N GLY A 235 8.07 -13.43 -8.45
CA GLY A 235 7.80 -12.09 -7.91
C GLY A 235 7.28 -12.16 -6.47
N PHE A 236 7.69 -11.22 -5.63
CA PHE A 236 7.23 -11.11 -4.25
C PHE A 236 6.58 -9.75 -3.96
N ALA A 237 5.49 -9.78 -3.20
CA ALA A 237 4.81 -8.60 -2.70
C ALA A 237 4.54 -8.73 -1.20
N ILE A 238 4.65 -7.61 -0.49
CA ILE A 238 4.24 -7.48 0.91
C ILE A 238 2.71 -7.53 0.95
N PRO A 239 2.08 -8.39 1.78
CA PRO A 239 0.63 -8.43 1.95
C PRO A 239 0.06 -7.07 2.34
N ILE A 240 -1.11 -6.70 1.81
CA ILE A 240 -1.70 -5.39 2.09
C ILE A 240 -2.07 -5.21 3.57
N GLU A 241 -2.29 -6.30 4.31
CA GLU A 241 -2.57 -6.32 5.75
C GLU A 241 -1.40 -5.72 6.53
N ALA A 242 -0.16 -5.99 6.12
CA ALA A 242 1.02 -5.37 6.73
C ALA A 242 1.03 -3.85 6.52
N ALA A 243 0.60 -3.39 5.34
CA ALA A 243 0.47 -1.97 5.05
C ALA A 243 -0.68 -1.33 5.85
N LYS A 244 -1.85 -1.99 5.95
CA LYS A 244 -2.96 -1.52 6.78
C LYS A 244 -2.56 -1.41 8.25
N TYR A 245 -1.88 -2.41 8.78
CA TYR A 245 -1.36 -2.36 10.15
C TYR A 245 -0.38 -1.19 10.34
N PHE A 246 0.53 -0.98 9.40
CA PHE A 246 1.46 0.15 9.42
C PHE A 246 0.74 1.51 9.38
N LEU A 247 -0.31 1.64 8.56
CA LEU A 247 -1.13 2.86 8.44
C LEU A 247 -1.95 3.14 9.70
N ASP A 248 -2.58 2.12 10.27
CA ASP A 248 -3.37 2.21 11.51
C ASP A 248 -2.48 2.59 12.71
N HIS A 249 -1.20 2.20 12.71
CA HIS A 249 -0.22 2.48 13.77
C HIS A 249 0.87 3.47 13.35
N ARG A 250 0.61 4.33 12.35
CA ARG A 250 1.61 5.23 11.76
C ARG A 250 2.36 6.10 12.78
N ASP A 251 1.72 6.46 13.90
CA ASP A 251 2.31 7.30 14.94
C ASP A 251 3.49 6.60 15.64
N ALA A 252 3.43 5.27 15.79
CA ALA A 252 4.54 4.48 16.33
C ALA A 252 5.74 4.42 15.38
N TYR A 253 5.49 4.63 14.08
CA TYR A 253 6.48 4.62 13.01
C TYR A 253 6.82 6.02 12.50
N ALA A 254 6.34 7.07 13.17
CA ALA A 254 6.47 8.45 12.73
C ALA A 254 7.95 8.80 12.52
N TYR A 255 8.23 9.42 11.39
CA TYR A 255 9.56 9.90 11.07
C TYR A 255 9.85 11.16 11.90
N SER A 256 10.46 10.95 13.05
CA SER A 256 10.88 11.99 13.99
C SER A 256 12.22 11.63 14.62
N ASN A 257 13.01 12.63 14.98
CA ASN A 257 14.26 12.46 15.71
C ASN A 257 14.06 11.92 17.13
N ASP A 258 12.84 12.02 17.65
CA ASP A 258 12.46 11.57 18.99
C ASP A 258 11.85 10.16 18.98
N ASN A 259 11.60 9.58 17.81
CA ASN A 259 11.06 8.24 17.70
C ASN A 259 12.20 7.19 17.75
N PRO A 260 12.26 6.32 18.78
CA PRO A 260 13.30 5.29 18.89
C PRO A 260 13.21 4.24 17.77
N SER A 261 12.06 4.12 17.10
CA SER A 261 11.84 3.20 15.98
C SER A 261 12.39 3.74 14.65
N ASN A 262 12.85 5.01 14.61
CA ASN A 262 13.41 5.61 13.41
C ASN A 262 14.78 4.99 13.11
N PRO A 263 15.00 4.35 11.94
CA PRO A 263 16.27 3.71 11.62
C PRO A 263 17.43 4.70 11.49
N TYR A 264 17.14 5.98 11.29
CA TYR A 264 18.11 7.04 11.15
C TYR A 264 17.80 8.20 12.09
N ARG A 265 18.83 8.66 12.80
CA ARG A 265 18.78 9.93 13.53
C ARG A 265 19.43 11.00 12.67
N TYR A 266 18.62 11.77 11.95
CA TYR A 266 19.13 12.87 11.14
C TYR A 266 19.36 14.06 12.07
N LEU A 267 20.60 14.20 12.54
CA LEU A 267 21.01 15.39 13.25
C LEU A 267 20.77 16.61 12.36
N GLU A 268 20.23 17.68 12.92
CA GLU A 268 20.14 18.93 12.20
C GLU A 268 21.55 19.32 11.72
N PRO A 269 21.69 19.73 10.45
CA PRO A 269 22.98 20.22 9.97
C PRO A 269 23.43 21.37 10.89
N PRO A 270 24.73 21.48 11.22
CA PRO A 270 25.21 22.52 12.10
C PRO A 270 24.77 23.88 11.55
N SER A 271 23.96 24.62 12.30
CA SER A 271 23.61 25.97 11.89
C SER A 271 24.88 26.82 11.87
N GLN A 272 25.01 27.72 10.89
CA GLN A 272 26.17 28.63 10.85
C GLN A 272 26.27 29.50 12.13
N ALA A 273 25.15 29.69 12.83
CA ALA A 273 25.13 30.32 14.15
C ALA A 273 25.87 29.50 15.22
N ARG A 274 25.69 28.17 15.21
CA ARG A 274 26.36 27.24 16.14
C ARG A 274 27.86 27.11 15.83
N GLN A 275 28.24 27.10 14.55
CA GLN A 275 29.66 27.11 14.14
C GLN A 275 30.39 28.38 14.60
N ARG A 276 29.75 29.55 14.54
CA ARG A 276 30.34 30.80 15.05
C ARG A 276 30.49 30.79 16.57
N GLN A 277 29.54 30.22 17.31
CA GLN A 277 29.64 30.09 18.77
C GLN A 277 30.71 29.07 19.19
N GLU A 278 30.86 27.97 18.46
CA GLU A 278 31.90 26.98 18.72
C GLU A 278 33.31 27.49 18.37
N GLN A 279 33.45 28.29 17.30
CA GLN A 279 34.72 28.94 16.97
C GLN A 279 35.11 30.02 17.99
N GLN A 280 34.15 30.80 18.50
CA GLN A 280 34.40 31.81 19.55
C GLN A 280 34.68 31.22 20.94
N ALA A 281 34.36 29.94 21.17
CA ALA A 281 34.66 29.26 22.43
C ALA A 281 36.06 28.60 22.46
N ILE A 282 36.79 28.64 21.33
CA ILE A 282 38.12 28.05 21.17
C ILE A 282 39.23 29.12 21.12
N GLU A 283 38.88 30.40 20.98
CA GLU A 283 39.76 31.57 21.20
C GLU A 283 39.65 32.10 22.63
#